data_AF-A0A1Q7QZR1-F1
#
_entry.id   AF-A0A1Q7QZR1-F1
#
_cell.length_a   1.000
_cell.length_b   1.000
_cell.length_c   1.000
_cell.angle_alpha   90.00
_cell.angle_beta   90.00
_cell.angle_gamma   90.00
#
_symmetry.space_group_name_H-M   'P 1'
#
loop_
_entity.id
_entity.type
_entity.pdbx_description
1 polymer ?
#
loop_
_entity_poly.entity_id
_entity_poly.type
_entity_poly.pdbx_seq_one_letter_code
_entity_poly.pdbx_strand_id
1 'polypeptide(L)'
;MVAVDAQWTPDRRTIETLVTLEVESYLKGALGGTVQFRVPGGTLGRFRSIVVGAPEFAVDDRVVVFLGARGPSVPYVLGFSQGVFRIVRSGDGSTWLVTPPAILPSAAGTVAIVRGDPSRRPLPLSDFEQRVRALAGGAR
;
A
#
# COMPACT_ATOMS: atom_id res chain seq x y z
N MET A 1 -3.65 5.91 -11.24
CA MET A 1 -2.65 5.00 -11.83
C MET A 1 -1.34 5.06 -11.04
N VAL A 2 -0.52 4.00 -11.08
CA VAL A 2 0.79 3.94 -10.42
C VAL A 2 1.92 3.98 -11.44
N ALA A 3 2.94 4.79 -11.16
CA ALA A 3 4.25 4.76 -11.83
C ALA A 3 5.36 4.51 -10.81
N VAL A 4 6.44 3.85 -11.23
CA VAL A 4 7.56 3.46 -10.35
C VAL A 4 8.90 3.89 -10.92
N ASP A 5 9.77 4.44 -10.08
CA ASP A 5 11.13 4.85 -10.42
C ASP A 5 12.10 4.45 -9.31
N ALA A 6 13.01 3.52 -9.60
CA ALA A 6 14.02 3.06 -8.65
C ALA A 6 15.27 3.94 -8.73
N GLN A 7 15.79 4.34 -7.58
CA GLN A 7 16.98 5.19 -7.49
C GLN A 7 17.84 4.83 -6.28
N TRP A 8 19.10 5.25 -6.32
CA TRP A 8 19.92 5.25 -5.12
C TRP A 8 19.38 6.27 -4.12
N THR A 9 19.41 5.93 -2.83
CA THR A 9 19.20 6.90 -1.77
C THR A 9 20.22 8.05 -1.87
N PRO A 10 19.95 9.24 -1.30
CA PRO A 10 20.86 10.38 -1.39
C PRO A 10 22.28 10.08 -0.87
N ASP A 11 22.40 9.21 0.15
CA ASP A 11 23.68 8.74 0.71
C ASP A 11 24.32 7.59 -0.09
N ARG A 12 23.67 7.13 -1.17
CA ARG A 12 24.07 6.03 -2.07
C ARG A 12 24.34 4.70 -1.38
N ARG A 13 23.71 4.45 -0.22
CA ARG A 13 23.90 3.20 0.53
C ARG A 13 22.91 2.12 0.15
N THR A 14 21.69 2.50 -0.23
CA THR A 14 20.63 1.56 -0.59
C THR A 14 19.87 2.03 -1.81
N ILE A 15 19.02 1.16 -2.36
CA ILE A 15 18.09 1.50 -3.44
C ILE A 15 16.72 1.72 -2.79
N GLU A 16 16.04 2.78 -3.21
CA GLU A 16 14.63 3.04 -2.93
C GLU A 16 13.84 3.17 -4.23
N THR A 17 12.55 2.88 -4.16
CA THR A 17 11.62 3.10 -5.26
C THR A 17 10.73 4.28 -4.90
N LEU A 18 10.74 5.32 -5.74
CA LEU A 18 9.72 6.36 -5.71
C LEU A 18 8.51 5.88 -6.50
N VAL A 19 7.37 5.86 -5.81
CA VAL A 19 6.09 5.48 -6.38
C VAL A 19 5.26 6.75 -6.54
N THR A 20 4.81 7.01 -7.76
CA THR A 20 3.90 8.11 -8.07
C THR A 20 2.51 7.54 -8.27
N LEU A 21 1.56 8.00 -7.45
CA LEU A 21 0.17 7.57 -7.47
C LEU A 21 -0.72 8.74 -7.85
N GLU A 22 -1.51 8.58 -8.90
CA GLU A 22 -2.66 9.47 -9.14
C GLU A 22 -3.78 9.10 -8.18
N VAL A 23 -4.29 10.09 -7.45
CA VAL A 23 -5.23 9.89 -6.37
C VAL A 23 -6.66 10.02 -6.89
N GLU A 24 -7.44 8.95 -6.72
CA GLU A 24 -8.87 8.94 -7.04
C GLU A 24 -9.72 9.47 -5.88
N SER A 25 -9.34 9.12 -4.64
CA SER A 25 -10.04 9.55 -3.43
C SER A 25 -9.11 9.54 -2.22
N TYR A 26 -9.43 10.36 -1.22
CA TYR A 26 -8.78 10.32 0.09
C TYR A 26 -9.71 9.73 1.15
N LEU A 27 -9.18 8.80 1.94
CA LEU A 27 -9.85 8.30 3.15
C LEU A 27 -9.47 9.10 4.39
N LYS A 28 -8.27 9.69 4.40
CA LYS A 28 -7.74 10.56 5.45
C LYS A 28 -6.68 11.49 4.87
N GLY A 29 -6.66 12.74 5.34
CA GLY A 29 -5.72 13.76 4.87
C GLY A 29 -6.01 14.21 3.44
N ALA A 30 -5.13 15.04 2.89
CA ALA A 30 -5.15 15.50 1.50
C ALA A 30 -3.74 15.91 1.08
N LEU A 31 -3.19 15.29 0.04
CA LEU A 31 -1.83 15.52 -0.47
C LEU A 31 -1.81 15.93 -1.96
N GLY A 32 -2.98 16.24 -2.55
CA GLY A 32 -3.13 16.67 -3.95
C GLY A 32 -3.68 15.60 -4.90
N GLY A 33 -3.73 15.88 -6.20
CA GLY A 33 -4.21 14.92 -7.22
C GLY A 33 -3.18 13.83 -7.57
N THR A 34 -1.91 14.05 -7.21
CA THR A 34 -0.81 13.12 -7.44
C THR A 34 0.08 13.12 -6.21
N VAL A 35 0.43 11.92 -5.73
CA VAL A 35 1.26 11.74 -4.54
C VAL A 35 2.46 10.89 -4.90
N GLN A 36 3.65 11.38 -4.56
CA GLN A 36 4.87 10.61 -4.64
C GLN A 36 5.27 10.14 -3.23
N PHE A 37 5.64 8.86 -3.10
CA PHE A 37 6.09 8.29 -1.82
C PHE A 37 7.23 7.29 -2.00
N ARG A 38 8.00 7.08 -0.93
CA ARG A 38 9.16 6.19 -0.89
C ARG A 38 8.78 4.79 -0.44
N VAL A 39 9.41 3.82 -1.10
CA VAL A 39 9.37 2.39 -0.75
C VAL A 39 10.80 1.86 -0.69
N PRO A 40 11.25 1.27 0.43
CA PRO A 40 12.59 0.68 0.51
C PRO A 40 12.76 -0.50 -0.46
N GLY A 41 13.93 -0.59 -1.09
CA GLY A 41 14.23 -1.60 -2.09
C GLY A 41 13.86 -1.17 -3.51
N GLY A 42 14.03 -2.08 -4.46
CA GLY A 42 13.76 -1.83 -5.88
C GLY A 42 14.77 -2.49 -6.80
N THR A 43 14.60 -2.27 -8.10
CA THR A 43 15.52 -2.76 -9.14
C THR A 43 16.03 -1.57 -9.96
N LEU A 44 17.34 -1.33 -9.90
CA LEU A 44 18.01 -0.27 -10.64
C LEU A 44 19.08 -0.88 -11.55
N GLY A 45 18.80 -0.93 -12.85
CA GLY A 45 19.64 -1.62 -13.82
C GLY A 45 19.84 -3.08 -13.45
N ARG A 46 21.09 -3.48 -13.18
CA ARG A 46 21.43 -4.86 -12.74
C ARG A 46 21.33 -5.09 -11.24
N PHE A 47 21.11 -4.04 -10.45
CA PHE A 47 21.09 -4.14 -8.99
C PHE A 47 19.66 -4.34 -8.52
N ARG A 48 19.43 -5.36 -7.68
CA ARG A 48 18.17 -5.57 -6.99
C ARG A 48 18.40 -5.48 -5.49
N SER A 49 17.66 -4.61 -4.82
CA SER A 49 17.63 -4.50 -3.37
C SER A 49 16.29 -5.01 -2.87
N ILE A 50 16.32 -6.01 -1.99
CA ILE A 50 15.13 -6.62 -1.41
C ILE A 50 15.11 -6.25 0.07
N VAL A 51 14.08 -5.51 0.47
CA VAL A 51 13.80 -5.22 1.87
C VAL A 51 12.63 -6.09 2.30
N VAL A 52 12.87 -7.02 3.22
CA VAL A 52 11.85 -7.97 3.66
C VAL A 52 10.64 -7.23 4.23
N GLY A 53 9.46 -7.57 3.73
CA GLY A 53 8.20 -6.96 4.14
C GLY A 53 7.83 -5.70 3.37
N ALA A 54 8.77 -5.03 2.69
CA ALA A 54 8.50 -3.90 1.82
C ALA A 54 7.59 -4.32 0.65
N PRO A 55 6.57 -3.52 0.30
CA PRO A 55 5.73 -3.81 -0.85
C PRO A 55 6.49 -3.57 -2.16
N GLU A 56 6.19 -4.36 -3.20
CA GLU A 56 6.60 -4.05 -4.58
C GLU A 56 5.39 -3.46 -5.32
N PHE A 57 5.60 -2.46 -6.18
CA PHE A 57 4.53 -1.88 -7.01
C PHE A 57 4.83 -2.14 -8.49
N ALA A 58 3.78 -2.38 -9.26
CA ALA A 58 3.80 -2.45 -10.70
C ALA A 58 3.14 -1.20 -11.29
N VAL A 59 3.55 -0.87 -12.50
CA VAL A 59 2.86 0.16 -13.30
C VAL A 59 1.40 -0.24 -13.47
N ASP A 60 0.50 0.74 -13.44
CA ASP A 60 -0.95 0.58 -13.55
C ASP A 60 -1.65 -0.15 -12.38
N ASP A 61 -0.92 -0.40 -11.29
CA ASP A 61 -1.53 -0.85 -10.04
C ASP A 61 -2.65 0.12 -9.59
N ARG A 62 -3.75 -0.47 -9.10
CA ARG A 62 -4.78 0.25 -8.35
C ARG A 62 -4.76 -0.22 -6.91
N VAL A 63 -4.56 0.71 -5.98
CA VAL A 63 -4.26 0.40 -4.58
C VAL A 63 -4.88 1.41 -3.64
N VAL A 64 -5.19 0.97 -2.42
CA VAL A 64 -5.25 1.87 -1.26
C VAL A 64 -3.92 1.76 -0.53
N VAL A 65 -3.29 2.90 -0.25
CA VAL A 65 -2.03 2.98 0.48
C VAL A 65 -2.17 3.84 1.72
N PHE A 66 -1.61 3.38 2.83
CA PHE A 66 -1.50 4.15 4.06
C PHE A 66 -0.11 4.76 4.13
N LEU A 67 -0.05 6.08 4.10
CA LEU A 67 1.20 6.83 4.04
C LEU A 67 1.44 7.58 5.35
N GLY A 68 2.71 7.61 5.75
CA GLY A 68 3.22 8.38 6.86
C GLY A 68 4.05 9.53 6.33
N ALA A 69 3.95 10.69 6.95
CA ALA A 69 4.78 11.84 6.65
C ALA A 69 5.43 12.36 7.94
N ARG A 70 6.70 12.78 7.85
CA ARG A 70 7.41 13.44 8.95
C ARG A 70 7.96 14.77 8.43
N GLY A 71 7.32 15.87 8.81
CA GLY A 71 7.69 17.21 8.28
C GLY A 71 7.53 17.32 6.75
N PRO A 72 8.25 18.24 6.09
CA PRO A 72 8.15 18.49 4.64
C PRO A 72 8.84 17.40 3.77
N SER A 73 8.97 16.18 4.29
CA SER A 73 9.63 15.08 3.58
C SER A 73 8.66 14.31 2.68
N VAL A 74 9.20 13.67 1.64
CA VAL A 74 8.46 12.71 0.81
C VAL A 74 7.86 11.63 1.72
N PRO A 75 6.53 11.39 1.66
CA PRO A 75 5.87 10.37 2.46
C PRO A 75 6.45 8.97 2.24
N TYR A 76 6.19 8.06 3.17
CA TYR A 76 6.61 6.67 3.13
C TYR A 76 5.44 5.73 3.44
N VAL A 77 5.51 4.47 2.98
CA VAL A 77 4.48 3.47 3.29
C VAL A 77 4.51 3.09 4.77
N LEU A 78 3.37 3.24 5.47
CA LEU A 78 3.22 2.80 6.85
C LEU A 78 3.04 1.27 6.92
N GLY A 79 3.71 0.62 7.87
CA GLY A 79 3.55 -0.83 8.10
C GLY A 79 4.01 -1.72 6.92
N PHE A 80 4.75 -1.16 5.97
CA PHE A 80 5.19 -1.83 4.75
C PHE A 80 4.04 -2.53 4.00
N SER A 81 4.16 -3.81 3.66
CA SER A 81 3.11 -4.57 2.95
C SER A 81 1.75 -4.59 3.66
N GLN A 82 1.70 -4.31 4.97
CA GLN A 82 0.44 -4.23 5.71
C GLN A 82 -0.33 -2.94 5.43
N GLY A 83 0.36 -1.88 4.99
CA GLY A 83 -0.26 -0.61 4.63
C GLY A 83 -0.67 -0.50 3.17
N VAL A 84 -0.60 -1.60 2.40
CA VAL A 84 -0.96 -1.61 0.98
C VAL A 84 -2.06 -2.64 0.74
N PHE A 85 -3.17 -2.15 0.20
CA PHE A 85 -4.34 -2.96 -0.12
C PHE A 85 -4.58 -2.92 -1.62
N ARG A 86 -4.55 -4.08 -2.26
CA ARG A 86 -4.68 -4.21 -3.72
C ARG A 86 -6.14 -4.11 -4.11
N ILE A 87 -6.44 -3.34 -5.16
CA ILE A 87 -7.77 -3.23 -5.73
C ILE A 87 -7.79 -4.03 -7.03
N VAL A 88 -8.73 -4.97 -7.12
CA VAL A 88 -8.95 -5.80 -8.31
C VAL A 88 -10.39 -5.66 -8.77
N ARG A 89 -10.63 -5.88 -10.06
CA ARG A 89 -11.99 -5.98 -10.58
C ARG A 89 -12.57 -7.34 -10.19
N SER A 90 -13.84 -7.38 -9.81
CA SER A 90 -14.57 -8.64 -9.61
C SER A 90 -14.60 -9.47 -10.91
N GLY A 91 -14.75 -10.79 -10.80
CA GLY A 91 -14.74 -11.71 -11.96
C GLY A 91 -15.88 -11.45 -12.96
N ASP A 92 -16.99 -10.88 -12.49
CA ASP A 92 -18.11 -10.41 -13.32
C ASP A 92 -17.93 -8.96 -13.83
N GLY A 93 -16.84 -8.29 -13.45
CA GLY A 93 -16.52 -6.92 -13.82
C GLY A 93 -17.40 -5.84 -13.18
N SER A 94 -18.35 -6.19 -12.33
CA SER A 94 -19.38 -5.27 -11.83
C SER A 94 -18.87 -4.31 -10.75
N THR A 95 -17.91 -4.77 -9.94
CA THR A 95 -17.44 -4.04 -8.76
C THR A 95 -15.93 -4.10 -8.58
N TRP A 96 -15.39 -3.13 -7.83
CA TRP A 96 -14.02 -3.12 -7.35
C TRP A 96 -13.94 -3.80 -6.00
N LEU A 97 -12.99 -4.71 -5.86
CA LEU A 97 -12.74 -5.49 -4.66
C LEU A 97 -11.38 -5.14 -4.08
N VAL A 98 -11.32 -5.02 -2.77
CA VAL A 98 -10.07 -4.86 -2.02
C VAL A 98 -9.63 -6.23 -1.51
N THR A 99 -8.41 -6.62 -1.85
CA THR A 99 -7.78 -7.84 -1.34
C THR A 99 -6.94 -7.49 -0.12
N PRO A 100 -7.26 -8.04 1.07
CA PRO A 100 -6.45 -7.86 2.26
C PRO A 100 -5.03 -8.41 2.04
N PRO A 101 -3.99 -7.80 2.63
CA PRO A 101 -2.64 -8.34 2.53
C PRO A 101 -2.56 -9.73 3.16
N ALA A 102 -1.71 -10.60 2.60
CA ALA A 102 -1.58 -11.99 3.04
C ALA A 102 -1.09 -12.14 4.49
N ILE A 103 -0.48 -11.08 5.04
CA ILE A 103 -0.01 -10.99 6.42
C ILE A 103 -0.69 -9.76 7.03
N LEU A 104 -1.70 -9.99 7.85
CA LEU A 104 -2.23 -9.01 8.79
C LEU A 104 -1.77 -9.47 10.18
N PRO A 105 -0.94 -8.69 10.91
CA PRO A 105 -0.65 -9.03 12.30
C PRO A 105 -1.94 -8.94 13.09
N SER A 106 -2.18 -9.93 13.94
CA SER A 106 -3.26 -9.84 14.91
C SER A 106 -2.93 -8.75 15.93
N ALA A 107 -3.93 -7.94 16.29
CA ALA A 107 -3.82 -7.04 17.44
C ALA A 107 -3.74 -7.83 18.77
N ALA A 108 -4.09 -9.13 18.79
CA ALA A 108 -4.03 -9.99 19.95
C ALA A 108 -3.49 -11.39 19.59
N GLY A 109 -2.27 -11.70 20.05
CA GLY A 109 -1.72 -13.06 20.08
C GLY A 109 -1.18 -13.63 18.75
N THR A 110 -0.59 -14.82 18.86
CA THR A 110 -0.09 -15.60 17.72
C THR A 110 -1.27 -16.18 16.93
N VAL A 111 -1.36 -15.87 15.64
CA VAL A 111 -2.36 -16.45 14.73
C VAL A 111 -1.70 -17.42 13.78
N ALA A 112 -2.26 -18.64 13.69
CA ALA A 112 -1.82 -19.62 12.71
C ALA A 112 -2.14 -19.13 11.29
N ILE A 113 -1.12 -19.07 10.44
CA ILE A 113 -1.31 -18.73 9.03
C ILE A 113 -1.89 -19.95 8.32
N VAL A 114 -3.17 -19.88 7.95
CA VAL A 114 -3.84 -20.92 7.16
C VAL A 114 -3.77 -20.54 5.68
N ARG A 115 -3.11 -21.39 4.89
CA ARG A 115 -3.14 -21.25 3.41
C ARG A 115 -4.56 -21.52 2.93
N GLY A 116 -5.10 -20.58 2.14
CA GLY A 116 -6.47 -20.70 1.63
C GLY A 116 -7.55 -20.43 2.69
N ASP A 117 -7.21 -19.68 3.74
CA ASP A 117 -8.17 -19.26 4.78
C ASP A 117 -9.43 -18.62 4.14
N PRO A 118 -10.60 -19.28 4.24
CA PRO A 118 -11.82 -18.85 3.57
C PRO A 118 -12.42 -17.58 4.19
N SER A 119 -11.91 -17.13 5.34
CA SER A 119 -12.26 -15.85 5.95
C SER A 119 -11.61 -14.66 5.25
N ARG A 120 -10.52 -14.87 4.50
CA ARG A 120 -9.85 -13.85 3.70
C ARG A 120 -10.54 -13.66 2.36
N ARG A 121 -11.74 -13.09 2.40
CA ARG A 121 -12.50 -12.76 1.19
C ARG A 121 -12.19 -11.34 0.76
N PRO A 122 -11.97 -11.10 -0.55
CA PRO A 122 -12.03 -9.75 -1.09
C PRO A 122 -13.37 -9.11 -0.70
N LEU A 123 -13.33 -7.83 -0.30
CA LEU A 123 -14.53 -7.08 0.04
C LEU A 123 -14.76 -5.94 -0.95
N PRO A 124 -16.01 -5.49 -1.16
CA PRO A 124 -16.27 -4.31 -1.98
C PRO A 124 -15.45 -3.10 -1.52
N LEU A 125 -14.90 -2.34 -2.47
CA LEU A 125 -14.11 -1.15 -2.18
C LEU A 125 -14.89 -0.16 -1.30
N SER A 126 -16.17 0.05 -1.60
CA SER A 126 -17.07 0.90 -0.80
C SER A 126 -17.08 0.51 0.69
N ASP A 127 -17.17 -0.79 0.97
CA ASP A 127 -17.28 -1.30 2.33
C ASP A 127 -15.95 -1.15 3.07
N PHE A 128 -14.85 -1.38 2.37
CA PHE A 128 -13.51 -1.13 2.90
C PHE A 128 -13.33 0.34 3.27
N GLU A 129 -13.66 1.25 2.36
CA GLU A 129 -13.53 2.68 2.60
C GLU A 129 -14.39 3.16 3.79
N GLN A 130 -15.64 2.69 3.90
CA GLN A 130 -16.52 3.01 5.02
C GLN A 130 -15.93 2.56 6.36
N ARG A 131 -15.37 1.34 6.42
CA ARG A 131 -14.70 0.83 7.62
C ARG A 131 -13.49 1.69 8.02
N VAL A 132 -12.66 2.06 7.05
CA VAL A 132 -11.48 2.92 7.30
C VAL A 132 -11.90 4.30 7.80
N ARG A 133 -12.92 4.92 7.19
CA ARG A 133 -13.44 6.23 7.62
C ARG A 133 -13.99 6.17 9.05
N ALA A 134 -14.72 5.12 9.40
CA ALA A 134 -15.24 4.92 10.75
C ALA A 134 -14.10 4.83 11.80
N LEU A 135 -13.06 4.03 11.50
CA LEU A 135 -11.88 3.93 12.38
C LEU A 135 -11.09 5.24 12.47
N ALA A 136 -10.94 5.96 11.36
CA ALA A 136 -10.23 7.24 11.32
C ALA A 136 -10.97 8.37 12.05
N GLY A 137 -12.30 8.33 12.12
CA GLY A 137 -13.14 9.29 12.84
C GLY A 137 -13.24 9.04 14.34
N GLY A 138 -13.00 7.80 14.79
CA GLY A 138 -13.00 7.43 16.23
C GLY A 138 -11.68 7.70 16.95
N ALA A 139 -10.57 7.87 16.22
CA ALA A 139 -9.29 8.25 16.80
C ALA A 139 -9.26 9.76 17.06
N ARG A 140 -9.61 10.17 18.28
CA ARG A 140 -9.46 11.54 18.77
C ARG A 140 -8.49 11.59 19.94
#